data_AF-A0A9C9KSI4-F1
#
_entry.id   AF-A0A9C9KSI4-F1
#
_cell.length_a   1.000
_cell.length_b   1.000
_cell.length_c   1.000
_cell.angle_alpha   90.00
_cell.angle_beta   90.00
_cell.angle_gamma   90.00
#
_symmetry.space_group_name_H-M   'P 1'
#
loop_
_entity.id
_entity.type
_entity.pdbx_description
1 polymer ?
#
loop_
_entity_poly.entity_id
_entity_poly.type
_entity_poly.pdbx_seq_one_letter_code
_entity_poly.pdbx_strand_id
1 'polypeptide(L)' 'MQIVVTGCSGHLGRVVVPHLLGSLPDCDITGLDLQVPAYQHERFHYQQLDIADPE' A
#
# COMPACT_ATOMS: atom_id res chain seq x y z
N MET A 1 12.46 -7.46 0.20
CA MET A 1 12.64 -5.99 0.18
C MET A 1 11.33 -5.34 0.60
N GLN A 2 11.34 -4.18 1.27
CA GLN A 2 10.10 -3.52 1.72
C GLN A 2 9.83 -2.26 0.89
N ILE A 3 8.59 -2.12 0.39
CA ILE A 3 8.13 -0.95 -0.38
C ILE A 3 7.00 -0.28 0.40
N VAL A 4 7.05 1.04 0.55
CA VAL A 4 5.98 1.83 1.16
C VAL A 4 5.23 2.59 0.08
N VAL A 5 3.90 2.53 0.10
CA VAL A 5 3.02 3.23 -0.85
C VAL A 5 2.06 4.14 -0.10
N THR A 6 2.23 5.44 -0.25
CA THR A 6 1.33 6.47 0.28
C THR A 6 0.14 6.71 -0.66
N GLY A 7 -1.04 6.98 -0.10
CA GLY A 7 -2.25 7.15 -0.92
C GLY A 7 -2.68 5.84 -1.59
N CYS A 8 -2.45 4.69 -0.92
CA CYS A 8 -2.68 3.37 -1.51
C CYS A 8 -4.16 3.11 -1.85
N SER A 9 -5.09 3.84 -1.24
CA SER A 9 -6.52 3.75 -1.50
C SER A 9 -7.00 4.73 -2.58
N GLY A 10 -6.12 5.62 -3.07
CA GLY A 10 -6.37 6.53 -4.18
C GLY A 10 -6.35 5.86 -5.56
N HIS A 11 -6.66 6.63 -6.61
CA HIS A 11 -6.78 6.10 -7.98
C HIS A 11 -5.51 5.37 -8.45
N LEU A 12 -4.33 5.98 -8.26
CA LEU A 12 -3.06 5.38 -8.67
C LEU A 12 -2.64 4.23 -7.75
N GLY A 13 -2.84 4.37 -6.43
CA GLY A 13 -2.51 3.33 -5.45
C GLY A 13 -3.21 2.00 -5.75
N ARG A 14 -4.49 2.05 -6.13
CA ARG A 14 -5.29 0.88 -6.53
C ARG A 14 -4.76 0.15 -7.76
N VAL A 15 -3.94 0.80 -8.59
CA VAL A 15 -3.32 0.19 -9.78
C VAL A 15 -1.90 -0.27 -9.48
N VAL A 16 -1.12 0.57 -8.80
CA VAL A 16 0.30 0.32 -8.54
C VAL A 16 0.49 -0.83 -7.56
N VAL A 17 -0.29 -0.89 -6.48
CA VAL A 17 -0.12 -1.94 -5.44
C VAL A 17 -0.29 -3.34 -6.03
N PRO A 18 -1.37 -3.67 -6.76
CA PRO A 18 -1.51 -4.99 -7.39
C PRO A 18 -0.41 -5.28 -8.41
N HIS A 19 0.04 -4.28 -9.16
CA HIS A 19 1.09 -4.45 -10.16
C HIS A 19 2.44 -4.79 -9.50
N LEU A 20 2.81 -4.07 -8.43
CA LEU A 20 4.03 -4.34 -7.68
C LEU A 20 3.98 -5.74 -7.04
N LEU A 21 2.84 -6.15 -6.48
CA LEU A 21 2.69 -7.49 -5.90
C LEU A 21 2.84 -8.59 -6.97
N GLY A 22 2.31 -8.37 -8.18
CA GLY A 22 2.43 -9.32 -9.28
C GLY A 22 3.82 -9.38 -9.91
N SER A 23 4.52 -8.24 -10.00
CA SER A 23 5.81 -8.14 -10.68
C SER A 23 7.02 -8.38 -9.77
N LEU A 24 6.87 -8.18 -8.45
CA LEU A 24 7.93 -8.32 -7.47
C LEU A 24 7.52 -9.34 -6.39
N PRO A 25 7.72 -10.65 -6.61
CA PRO A 25 7.27 -11.70 -5.68
C PRO A 25 8.01 -11.68 -4.34
N ASP A 26 9.25 -11.19 -4.30
CA ASP A 26 10.10 -11.17 -3.09
C ASP A 26 10.02 -9.85 -2.30
N CYS A 27 8.92 -9.10 -2.50
CA CYS A 27 8.68 -7.82 -1.86
C CYS A 27 7.40 -7.83 -1.02
N ASP A 28 7.49 -7.24 0.16
CA ASP A 28 6.35 -6.88 0.98
C ASP A 28 6.01 -5.41 0.75
N ILE A 29 4.72 -5.10 0.70
CA ILE A 29 4.23 -3.75 0.46
C ILE A 29 3.45 -3.28 1.68
N THR A 30 3.82 -2.11 2.18
CA THR A 30 3.08 -1.39 3.23
C THR A 30 2.34 -0.21 2.60
N GLY A 31 1.01 -0.27 2.59
CA GLY A 31 0.14 0.83 2.19
C GLY A 31 -0.17 1.77 3.34
N LEU A 32 0.01 3.08 3.12
CA LEU A 32 -0.35 4.15 4.04
C LEU A 32 -1.45 5.00 3.41
N ASP A 33 -2.58 5.13 4.10
CA ASP A 33 -3.69 5.98 3.67
C ASP A 33 -4.59 6.31 4.86
N LEU A 34 -5.45 7.31 4.71
CA LEU A 34 -6.52 7.60 5.66
C LEU A 34 -7.71 6.64 5.50
N GLN A 35 -7.88 6.09 4.29
CA GLN A 35 -8.98 5.19 3.97
C GLN A 35 -8.51 3.74 3.88
N VAL A 36 -9.33 2.81 4.36
CA VAL A 36 -9.07 1.38 4.25
C VAL A 36 -9.12 0.96 2.77
N PRO A 37 -8.04 0.35 2.23
CA PRO A 37 -8.03 -0.13 0.86
C PRO A 37 -8.98 -1.33 0.68
N ALA A 38 -9.65 -1.40 -0.46
CA ALA A 38 -10.60 -2.48 -0.77
C ALA A 38 -9.95 -3.82 -1.17
N TYR A 39 -8.62 -3.90 -1.13
CA TYR A 39 -7.84 -5.02 -1.63
C TYR A 39 -7.10 -5.72 -0.50
N GLN A 40 -6.97 -7.04 -0.61
CA GLN A 40 -6.30 -7.90 0.38
C GLN A 40 -5.29 -8.81 -0.32
N HIS A 41 -4.11 -8.94 0.26
CA HIS A 41 -3.05 -9.84 -0.21
C HIS A 41 -2.11 -10.17 0.96
N GLU A 42 -1.54 -11.37 0.99
CA GLU A 42 -0.73 -11.84 2.13
C GLU A 42 0.53 -10.98 2.35
N ARG A 43 1.14 -10.49 1.25
CA ARG A 43 2.29 -9.57 1.23
C ARG A 43 1.92 -8.08 1.25
N PHE A 44 0.64 -7.76 1.43
CA PHE A 44 0.17 -6.37 1.53
C PHE A 44 -0.28 -6.09 2.96
N HIS A 45 0.44 -5.19 3.61
CA HIS A 45 0.10 -4.68 4.93
C HIS A 45 -0.47 -3.28 4.78
N TYR A 46 -1.50 -2.96 5.57
CA TYR A 46 -2.10 -1.63 5.60
C TYR A 46 -1.92 -1.01 6.97
N GLN A 47 -1.54 0.26 6.99
CA GLN A 47 -1.56 1.09 8.18
C GLN A 47 -2.33 2.37 7.86
N GLN A 48 -3.31 2.67 8.70
CA GLN A 48 -3.99 3.95 8.63
C GLN A 48 -3.08 5.03 9.22
N LEU A 49 -2.64 5.97 8.40
CA LEU A 49 -1.72 7.03 8.80
C LEU A 49 -1.98 8.29 7.97
N ASP A 50 -2.04 9.44 8.64
CA ASP A 50 -1.90 10.73 7.97
C ASP A 50 -0.42 11.08 7.85
N ILE A 51 0.07 11.24 6.62
CA ILE A 51 1.48 11.54 6.38
C ILE A 51 1.77 13.03 6.66
N ALA A 52 0.72 13.87 6.66
CA ALA A 52 0.83 15.27 7.03
C ALA A 52 0.88 15.47 8.56
N ASP A 53 0.53 14.44 9.34
CA ASP A 53 0.51 14.46 10.81
C ASP A 53 1.27 13.24 11.39
N PRO A 54 2.61 13.29 11.46
CA PRO A 54 3.45 12.13 11.74
C PRO A 54 3.61 11.79 13.25
N GLU A 55 2.62 12.09 14.09
CA GLU A 55 2.64 11.77 15.53
C GLU A 55 2.59 10.26 15.85
#